data_AF-A0A941ITW3-F1
#
_entry.id   AF-A0A941ITW3-F1
#
_cell.length_a   1.000
_cell.length_b   1.000
_cell.length_c   1.000
_cell.angle_alpha   90.00
_cell.angle_beta   90.00
_cell.angle_gamma   90.00
#
_symmetry.space_group_name_H-M   'P 1'
#
loop_
_entity.id
_entity.type
_entity.pdbx_description
1 polymer ?
#
loop_
_entity_poly.entity_id
_entity_poly.type
_entity_poly.pdbx_seq_one_letter_code
_entity_poly.pdbx_strand_id
1 'polypeptide(L)'
;MHYQTINNINYYDFQKSLDLITQKGKAIYGPHFKLYEEDMPIINKLFAYFINDPKECERLGINLRKGILILGPVGCGKTALMKLMPSILPSHQHFPLKACRDISFEFKKDGFDTIHRYSKRSFTISPGQRIPKTICLDDLGAESNIKHYGSE
;
A
#
# COMPACT_ATOMS: atom_id res chain seq x y z
N MET A 1 -0.79 -14.16 -16.60
CA MET A 1 -0.71 -13.55 -15.28
C MET A 1 0.75 -13.53 -14.86
N HIS A 2 1.22 -12.48 -14.18
CA HIS A 2 2.58 -12.38 -13.64
C HIS A 2 2.76 -13.17 -12.34
N TYR A 3 1.72 -13.88 -11.91
CA TYR A 3 1.80 -14.88 -10.84
C TYR A 3 1.05 -16.16 -11.24
N GLN A 4 1.42 -17.27 -10.60
CA GLN A 4 0.76 -18.57 -10.71
C GLN A 4 0.57 -19.15 -9.30
N THR A 5 -0.65 -19.59 -8.98
CA THR A 5 -0.90 -20.30 -7.72
C THR A 5 -0.73 -21.80 -7.96
N ILE A 6 0.26 -22.41 -7.31
CA ILE A 6 0.49 -23.86 -7.33
C ILE A 6 0.44 -24.33 -5.88
N ASN A 7 -0.43 -25.29 -5.55
CA ASN A 7 -0.59 -25.81 -4.17
C ASN A 7 -0.82 -24.73 -3.11
N ASN A 8 -1.66 -23.73 -3.43
CA ASN A 8 -1.95 -22.58 -2.54
C ASN A 8 -0.74 -21.66 -2.26
N ILE A 9 0.33 -21.79 -3.05
CA ILE A 9 1.52 -20.93 -3.02
C ILE A 9 1.50 -20.06 -4.27
N ASN A 10 1.62 -18.75 -4.10
CA ASN A 10 1.71 -17.80 -5.21
C ASN A 10 3.16 -17.70 -5.66
N TYR A 11 3.45 -18.15 -6.88
CA TYR A 11 4.72 -17.96 -7.55
C TYR A 11 4.64 -16.70 -8.39
N TYR A 12 5.61 -15.82 -8.23
CA TYR A 12 5.60 -14.51 -8.85
C TYR A 12 6.79 -14.32 -9.79
N ASP A 13 6.50 -13.72 -10.93
CA ASP A 13 7.50 -13.32 -11.89
C ASP A 13 7.85 -11.86 -11.66
N PHE A 14 9.02 -11.65 -11.03
CA PHE A 14 9.53 -10.32 -10.70
C PHE A 14 9.68 -9.44 -11.94
N GLN A 15 10.21 -10.00 -13.02
CA GLN A 15 10.46 -9.23 -14.25
C GLN A 15 9.16 -8.80 -14.91
N LYS A 16 8.20 -9.73 -15.08
CA LYS A 16 6.89 -9.38 -15.67
C LYS A 16 6.17 -8.29 -14.90
N SER A 17 6.40 -8.22 -13.60
CA SER A 17 5.73 -7.27 -12.74
C SER A 17 6.42 -5.90 -12.74
N LEU A 18 7.74 -5.86 -12.87
CA LEU A 18 8.46 -4.64 -13.22
C LEU A 18 7.98 -4.08 -14.57
N ASP A 19 7.78 -4.95 -15.56
CA ASP A 19 7.28 -4.54 -16.88
C ASP A 19 5.87 -3.93 -16.77
N LEU A 20 4.98 -4.56 -15.99
CA LEU A 20 3.62 -4.05 -15.73
C LEU A 20 3.63 -2.69 -15.04
N ILE A 21 4.43 -2.54 -13.98
CA ILE A 21 4.57 -1.25 -13.28
C ILE A 21 5.16 -0.19 -14.20
N THR A 22 6.15 -0.55 -15.02
CA THR A 22 6.76 0.38 -15.97
C THR A 22 5.77 0.82 -17.03
N GLN A 23 4.99 -0.11 -17.59
CA GLN A 23 3.94 0.21 -18.55
C GLN A 23 2.86 1.10 -17.93
N LYS A 24 2.37 0.76 -16.73
CA LYS A 24 1.36 1.53 -16.02
C LYS A 24 1.88 2.91 -15.61
N GLY A 25 3.13 2.98 -15.17
CA GLY A 25 3.81 4.23 -14.81
C GLY A 25 3.96 5.14 -16.02
N LYS A 26 4.35 4.60 -17.18
CA LYS A 26 4.38 5.37 -18.43
C LYS A 26 3.00 5.87 -18.85
N ALA A 27 1.95 5.08 -18.65
CA ALA A 27 0.59 5.49 -18.97
C ALA A 27 0.06 6.61 -18.05
N ILE A 28 0.43 6.61 -16.76
CA ILE A 28 -0.06 7.60 -15.78
C ILE A 28 0.82 8.86 -15.76
N TYR A 29 2.15 8.68 -15.75
CA TYR A 29 3.12 9.75 -15.51
C TYR A 29 3.83 10.22 -16.78
N GLY A 30 3.64 9.52 -17.91
CA GLY A 30 4.22 9.86 -19.20
C GLY A 30 5.43 9.00 -19.58
N PRO A 31 5.89 9.09 -20.84
CA PRO A 31 6.88 8.17 -21.43
C PRO A 31 8.25 8.18 -20.73
N HIS A 32 8.55 9.24 -19.98
CA HIS A 32 9.80 9.40 -19.22
C HIS A 32 9.82 8.60 -17.91
N PHE A 33 8.69 8.01 -17.50
CA PHE A 33 8.65 7.16 -16.31
C PHE A 33 9.60 5.97 -16.46
N LYS A 34 10.44 5.77 -15.46
CA LYS A 34 11.35 4.62 -15.36
C LYS A 34 11.59 4.27 -13.89
N LEU A 35 11.87 2.99 -13.65
CA LEU A 35 12.37 2.47 -12.39
C LEU A 35 13.90 2.43 -12.44
N TYR A 36 14.56 2.72 -11.33
CA TYR A 36 16.02 2.70 -11.23
C TYR A 36 16.48 1.40 -10.55
N GLU A 37 17.63 0.88 -10.97
CA GLU A 37 18.21 -0.35 -10.39
C GLU A 37 18.47 -0.21 -8.89
N GLU A 38 18.82 1.00 -8.46
CA GLU A 38 19.06 1.38 -7.06
C GLU A 38 17.83 1.15 -6.17
N ASP A 39 16.62 1.27 -6.72
CA ASP A 39 15.36 1.09 -6.00
C ASP A 39 14.91 -0.38 -5.95
N MET A 40 15.54 -1.27 -6.73
CA MET A 40 15.09 -2.66 -6.88
C MET A 40 15.02 -3.44 -5.55
N PRO A 41 15.95 -3.25 -4.58
CA PRO A 41 15.81 -3.90 -3.27
C PRO A 41 14.54 -3.49 -2.53
N ILE A 42 14.11 -2.22 -2.63
CA ILE A 42 12.89 -1.71 -2.00
C ILE A 42 11.67 -2.21 -2.76
N ILE A 43 11.72 -2.15 -4.10
CA ILE A 43 10.64 -2.63 -4.97
C ILE A 43 10.39 -4.12 -4.73
N ASN A 44 11.43 -4.95 -4.61
CA ASN A 44 11.28 -6.39 -4.32
C ASN A 44 10.61 -6.65 -2.97
N LYS A 45 11.00 -5.90 -1.93
CA LYS A 45 10.34 -5.98 -0.60
C LYS A 45 8.86 -5.62 -0.67
N LEU A 46 8.52 -4.56 -1.41
CA LEU A 46 7.14 -4.15 -1.60
C LEU A 46 6.35 -5.17 -2.41
N PHE A 47 6.93 -5.72 -3.47
CA PHE A 47 6.30 -6.76 -4.27
C PHE A 47 5.96 -7.99 -3.43
N ALA A 48 6.95 -8.54 -2.72
CA ALA A 48 6.77 -9.69 -1.84
C ALA A 48 5.66 -9.46 -0.80
N TYR A 49 5.60 -8.27 -0.22
CA TYR A 49 4.57 -7.91 0.75
C TYR A 49 3.18 -7.78 0.13
N PHE A 50 3.06 -7.04 -0.99
CA PHE A 50 1.77 -6.77 -1.64
C PHE A 50 1.14 -8.05 -2.20
N ILE A 51 1.93 -8.95 -2.79
CA ILE A 51 1.44 -10.23 -3.32
C ILE A 51 1.26 -11.30 -2.23
N ASN A 52 1.59 -10.96 -0.98
CA ASN A 52 1.50 -11.84 0.18
C ASN A 52 2.30 -13.15 -0.02
N ASP A 53 3.58 -13.05 -0.40
CA ASP A 53 4.51 -14.19 -0.51
C ASP A 53 5.20 -14.43 0.85
N PRO A 54 4.79 -15.45 1.63
CA PRO A 54 5.33 -15.66 2.97
C PRO A 54 6.79 -16.09 2.95
N LYS A 55 7.20 -16.87 1.94
CA LYS A 55 8.56 -17.41 1.85
C LYS A 55 9.55 -16.31 1.52
N GLU A 56 9.20 -15.46 0.56
CA GLU A 56 10.04 -14.33 0.18
C GLU A 56 10.04 -13.26 1.28
N CYS A 57 8.90 -12.99 1.91
CA CYS A 57 8.84 -12.08 3.06
C CYS A 57 9.71 -12.58 4.22
N GLU A 58 9.68 -13.87 4.56
CA GLU A 58 10.55 -14.46 5.58
C GLU A 58 12.02 -14.26 5.23
N ARG A 59 12.41 -14.56 3.98
CA ARG A 59 13.78 -14.34 3.48
C ARG A 59 14.23 -12.88 3.55
N LEU A 60 13.30 -11.95 3.34
CA LEU A 60 13.54 -10.50 3.37
C LEU A 60 13.39 -9.87 4.78
N GLY A 61 13.06 -10.67 5.80
CA GLY A 61 12.84 -10.19 7.18
C GLY A 61 11.56 -9.36 7.35
N ILE A 62 10.56 -9.56 6.50
CA ILE A 62 9.28 -8.85 6.49
C ILE A 62 8.21 -9.69 7.19
N ASN A 63 7.51 -9.09 8.14
CA ASN A 63 6.37 -9.72 8.80
C ASN A 63 5.05 -9.29 8.13
N LEU A 64 4.39 -10.22 7.45
CA LEU A 64 3.10 -9.99 6.77
C LEU A 64 1.95 -9.58 7.71
N ARG A 65 2.09 -9.76 9.03
CA ARG A 65 1.12 -9.31 10.04
C ARG A 65 1.35 -7.86 10.50
N LYS A 66 2.38 -7.18 9.97
CA LYS A 66 2.72 -5.79 10.29
C LYS A 66 2.58 -4.92 9.04
N GLY A 67 2.44 -3.61 9.23
CA GLY A 67 2.50 -2.63 8.15
C GLY A 67 3.94 -2.32 7.70
N ILE A 68 4.08 -1.74 6.51
CA ILE A 68 5.33 -1.19 5.98
C ILE A 68 5.27 0.34 6.06
N LEU A 69 6.38 0.96 6.52
CA LEU A 69 6.58 2.40 6.45
C LEU A 69 7.60 2.72 5.35
N ILE A 70 7.21 3.56 4.38
CA ILE A 70 8.08 4.01 3.29
C ILE A 70 8.52 5.44 3.58
N LEU A 71 9.83 5.64 3.76
CA LEU A 71 10.44 6.93 4.04
C LEU A 71 11.33 7.36 2.88
N GLY A 72 11.48 8.67 2.71
CA GLY A 72 12.34 9.25 1.69
C GLY A 72 12.04 10.74 1.47
N PRO A 73 12.93 11.49 0.82
CA PRO A 73 12.76 12.92 0.61
C PRO A 73 11.52 13.24 -0.24
N VAL A 74 11.10 14.51 -0.21
CA VAL A 74 10.01 14.99 -1.07
C VAL A 74 10.41 14.79 -2.53
N GLY A 75 9.47 14.31 -3.35
CA GLY A 75 9.71 14.10 -4.78
C GLY A 75 10.40 12.78 -5.17
N CYS A 76 10.80 11.92 -4.23
CA CYS A 76 11.46 10.63 -4.56
C CYS A 76 10.50 9.52 -5.06
N GLY A 77 9.26 9.85 -5.43
CA GLY A 77 8.34 8.90 -6.08
C GLY A 77 7.58 7.92 -5.16
N LYS A 78 7.59 8.09 -3.83
CA LYS A 78 6.88 7.19 -2.87
C LYS A 78 5.40 6.97 -3.23
N THR A 79 4.64 8.05 -3.31
CA THR A 79 3.22 8.03 -3.67
C THR A 79 3.01 7.52 -5.08
N ALA A 80 3.92 7.84 -6.01
CA ALA A 80 3.84 7.36 -7.38
C ALA A 80 3.96 5.83 -7.44
N LEU A 81 4.91 5.26 -6.69
CA LEU A 81 5.10 3.82 -6.55
C LEU A 81 3.89 3.14 -5.91
N MET A 82 3.34 3.70 -4.82
CA MET A 82 2.13 3.16 -4.17
C MET A 82 0.90 3.14 -5.08
N LYS A 83 0.72 4.16 -5.93
CA LYS A 83 -0.35 4.20 -6.94
C LYS A 83 -0.20 3.14 -8.04
N LEU A 84 1.02 2.63 -8.25
CA LEU A 84 1.29 1.60 -9.25
C LEU A 84 1.17 0.17 -8.69
N MET A 85 1.32 -0.04 -7.38
CA MET A 85 1.21 -1.37 -6.77
C MET A 85 -0.08 -2.14 -7.12
N PRO A 86 -1.27 -1.52 -7.23
CA PRO A 86 -2.47 -2.24 -7.65
C PRO A 86 -2.37 -2.92 -9.03
N SER A 87 -1.46 -2.46 -9.91
CA SER A 87 -1.27 -3.07 -11.24
C SER A 87 -0.68 -4.48 -11.20
N ILE A 88 -0.03 -4.85 -10.09
CA ILE A 88 0.52 -6.20 -9.87
C ILE A 88 -0.37 -7.06 -8.98
N LEU A 89 -1.58 -6.60 -8.65
CA LEU A 89 -2.51 -7.31 -7.78
C LEU A 89 -3.84 -7.59 -8.47
N PRO A 90 -4.50 -8.72 -8.17
CA PRO A 90 -5.89 -8.89 -8.55
C PRO A 90 -6.77 -7.86 -7.83
N SER A 91 -7.86 -7.43 -8.48
CA SER A 91 -8.70 -6.31 -8.02
C SER A 91 -9.22 -6.45 -6.59
N HIS A 92 -9.55 -7.67 -6.16
CA HIS A 92 -10.05 -7.96 -4.82
C HIS A 92 -8.97 -7.88 -3.71
N GLN A 93 -7.70 -7.78 -4.08
CA GLN A 93 -6.56 -7.64 -3.16
C GLN A 93 -5.97 -6.23 -3.16
N HIS A 94 -6.58 -5.27 -3.86
CA HIS A 94 -6.09 -3.89 -3.88
C HIS A 94 -6.16 -3.27 -2.49
N PHE A 95 -5.06 -2.63 -2.08
CA PHE A 95 -5.00 -1.85 -0.86
C PHE A 95 -5.50 -0.43 -1.17
N PRO A 96 -6.57 0.06 -0.51
CA PRO A 96 -7.03 1.42 -0.71
C PRO A 96 -5.93 2.41 -0.32
N LEU A 97 -5.68 3.41 -1.17
CA LEU A 97 -4.80 4.53 -0.87
C LEU A 97 -5.63 5.68 -0.29
N LYS A 98 -5.28 6.13 0.92
CA LYS A 98 -5.98 7.19 1.64
C LYS A 98 -5.00 8.25 2.12
N ALA A 99 -5.19 9.50 1.70
CA ALA A 99 -4.39 10.61 2.21
C ALA A 99 -4.70 10.83 3.70
N CYS A 100 -3.66 10.99 4.52
CA CYS A 100 -3.83 11.24 5.95
C CYS A 100 -4.62 12.51 6.23
N ARG A 101 -4.46 13.54 5.38
CA ARG A 101 -5.24 14.77 5.43
C ARG A 101 -6.76 14.54 5.31
N ASP A 102 -7.18 13.61 4.47
CA ASP A 102 -8.61 13.28 4.35
C ASP A 102 -9.13 12.62 5.62
N ILE A 103 -8.32 11.77 6.25
CA ILE A 103 -8.65 11.17 7.55
C ILE A 103 -8.74 12.26 8.63
N SER A 104 -7.86 13.27 8.61
CA SER A 104 -7.95 14.42 9.51
C SER A 104 -9.27 15.20 9.31
N PHE A 105 -9.71 15.38 8.06
CA PHE A 105 -11.00 16.02 7.77
C PHE A 105 -12.20 15.16 8.23
N GLU A 106 -12.16 13.85 8.00
CA GLU A 106 -13.17 12.91 8.51
C GLU A 106 -13.21 12.93 10.05
N PHE A 107 -12.06 12.96 10.71
CA PHE A 107 -11.98 13.04 12.18
C PHE A 107 -12.58 14.33 12.71
N LYS A 108 -12.41 15.46 12.01
CA LYS A 108 -13.06 16.72 12.40
C LYS A 108 -14.59 16.62 12.41
N LYS A 109 -15.16 15.82 11.52
CA LYS A 109 -16.61 15.65 11.37
C LYS A 109 -17.17 14.56 12.30
N ASP A 110 -16.54 13.39 12.30
CA ASP A 110 -17.06 12.16 12.90
C ASP A 110 -16.32 11.77 14.19
N GLY A 111 -15.28 12.51 14.60
CA GLY A 111 -14.50 12.26 15.81
C GLY A 111 -13.81 10.88 15.82
N PHE A 112 -13.79 10.24 17.00
CA PHE A 112 -13.15 8.94 17.22
C PHE A 112 -13.71 7.79 16.37
N ASP A 113 -14.94 7.92 15.84
CA ASP A 113 -15.47 6.92 14.91
C ASP A 113 -14.63 6.81 13.64
N THR A 114 -13.99 7.91 13.20
CA THR A 114 -13.00 7.88 12.12
C THR A 114 -11.83 6.96 12.46
N ILE A 115 -11.25 7.09 13.66
CA ILE A 115 -10.14 6.22 14.09
C ILE A 115 -10.59 4.76 14.14
N HIS A 116 -11.80 4.48 14.63
CA HIS A 116 -12.34 3.12 14.64
C HIS A 116 -12.52 2.55 13.23
N ARG A 117 -12.95 3.37 12.26
CA ARG A 117 -13.11 2.99 10.84
C ARG A 117 -11.80 2.47 10.24
N TYR A 118 -10.69 3.15 10.51
CA TYR A 118 -9.36 2.78 9.99
C TYR A 118 -8.56 1.84 10.89
N SER A 119 -9.09 1.44 12.05
CA SER A 119 -8.45 0.50 12.99
C SER A 119 -9.35 -0.70 13.30
N LYS A 120 -10.05 -0.69 14.44
CA LYS A 120 -10.83 -1.81 15.00
C LYS A 120 -11.97 -2.27 14.10
N ARG A 121 -12.47 -1.43 13.20
CA ARG A 121 -13.56 -1.74 12.24
C ARG A 121 -13.05 -1.94 10.80
N SER A 122 -11.73 -1.88 10.57
CA SER A 122 -11.13 -2.05 9.24
C SER A 122 -11.04 -3.52 8.82
N PHE A 123 -12.18 -4.12 8.46
CA PHE A 123 -12.26 -5.53 8.06
C PHE A 123 -13.21 -5.73 6.89
N THR A 124 -12.91 -6.69 6.03
CA THR A 124 -13.87 -7.28 5.09
C THR A 124 -14.58 -8.43 5.79
N ILE A 125 -15.91 -8.45 5.69
CA ILE A 125 -16.74 -9.50 6.27
C ILE A 125 -17.19 -10.42 5.14
N SER A 126 -16.92 -11.71 5.28
CA SER A 126 -17.43 -12.79 4.44
C SER A 126 -18.07 -13.85 5.34
N PRO A 127 -18.97 -14.71 4.83
CA PRO A 127 -19.61 -15.73 5.66
C PRO A 127 -18.59 -16.56 6.44
N GLY A 128 -18.62 -16.47 7.77
CA GLY A 128 -17.68 -17.17 8.67
C GLY A 128 -16.26 -16.62 8.74
N GLN A 129 -15.92 -15.52 8.05
CA GLN A 129 -14.56 -14.98 8.05
C GLN A 129 -14.53 -13.45 8.19
N ARG A 130 -13.61 -12.97 9.05
CA ARG A 130 -13.30 -11.56 9.23
C ARG A 130 -11.86 -11.31 8.82
N ILE A 131 -11.65 -10.65 7.68
CA ILE A 131 -10.32 -10.43 7.11
C ILE A 131 -9.92 -8.97 7.34
N PRO A 132 -8.78 -8.69 8.01
CA PRO A 132 -8.29 -7.32 8.15
C PRO A 132 -8.11 -6.65 6.78
N LYS A 133 -8.52 -5.38 6.66
CA LYS A 133 -8.24 -4.59 5.46
C LYS A 133 -6.91 -3.86 5.63
N THR A 134 -5.98 -4.13 4.72
CA THR A 134 -4.75 -3.35 4.57
C THR A 134 -5.07 -2.06 3.83
N ILE A 135 -4.61 -0.92 4.37
CA ILE A 135 -4.83 0.42 3.82
C ILE A 135 -3.47 1.10 3.69
N CYS A 136 -3.21 1.72 2.54
CA CYS A 136 -2.04 2.56 2.33
C CYS A 136 -2.38 3.98 2.79
N LEU A 137 -1.73 4.44 3.85
CA LEU A 137 -1.84 5.82 4.34
C LEU A 137 -0.78 6.68 3.67
N ASP A 138 -1.22 7.71 2.94
CA ASP A 138 -0.36 8.58 2.13
C ASP A 138 -0.12 9.93 2.86
N ASP A 139 1.07 10.50 2.69
CA ASP A 139 1.49 11.77 3.30
C ASP A 139 1.29 11.87 4.82
N LEU A 140 1.61 10.78 5.55
CA LEU A 140 1.58 10.77 7.02
C LEU A 140 2.55 11.81 7.60
N GLY A 141 2.04 12.69 8.46
CA GLY A 141 2.79 13.77 9.10
C GLY A 141 2.80 15.10 8.32
N ALA A 142 2.20 15.15 7.13
CA ALA A 142 2.02 16.39 6.35
C ALA A 142 0.62 17.01 6.53
N GLU A 143 -0.20 16.43 7.39
CA GLU A 143 -1.45 17.01 7.86
C GLU A 143 -1.18 18.27 8.70
N SER A 144 -2.04 19.28 8.53
CA SER A 144 -1.98 20.49 9.33
C SER A 144 -2.26 20.17 10.79
N ASN A 145 -1.50 20.74 11.73
CA ASN A 145 -1.87 20.71 13.15
C ASN A 145 -3.21 21.43 13.32
N ILE A 146 -4.28 20.68 13.52
CA ILE A 146 -5.60 21.24 13.75
C ILE A 146 -5.70 21.56 15.24
N LYS A 147 -5.83 22.86 15.58
CA LYS A 147 -6.16 23.27 16.94
C LYS A 147 -7.52 22.66 17.31
N HIS A 148 -7.54 21.70 18.22
CA HIS A 148 -8.74 21.39 18.97
C HIS A 148 -8.98 22.59 19.88
N TYR A 149 -10.02 23.37 19.60
CA TYR A 149 -10.51 24.36 20.56
C TYR A 149 -10.95 23.57 21.79
N GLY A 150 -10.04 23.46 22.76
CA GLY A 150 -10.42 23.30 24.15
C GLY A 150 -11.06 24.61 24.56
N SER A 151 -12.36 24.59 24.76
CA SER A 151 -13.03 25.51 25.67
C SER A 151 -12.55 25.14 27.08
N GLU A 152 -11.55 25.88 27.56
CA GLU A 152 -11.51 26.32 28.96
C GLU A 152 -12.28 27.64 29.06
#